data_AF-A0A522GSC8-F1
#
_entry.id   AF-A0A522GSC8-F1
#
_cell.length_a   1.000
_cell.length_b   1.000
_cell.length_c   1.000
_cell.angle_alpha   90.00
_cell.angle_beta   90.00
_cell.angle_gamma   90.00
#
_symmetry.space_group_name_H-M   'P 1'
#
loop_
_entity.id
_entity.type
_entity.pdbx_description
1 polymer ?
#
loop_
_entity_poly.entity_id
_entity_poly.type
_entity_poly.pdbx_seq_one_letter_code
_entity_poly.pdbx_strand_id
1 'polypeptide(L)' 'MGWHVRYIDRDLKHEMLSREWETEEEALEHAWDLARRQGKEITAVEGPDDVIVPMDVIESWFEKHGPGAAS' A
#
# COMPACT_ATOMS: atom_id res chain seq x y z
N MET A 1 9.30 -10.99 10.39
CA MET A 1 9.26 -9.98 9.32
C MET A 1 7.83 -9.55 9.24
N GLY A 2 7.54 -8.29 9.50
CA GLY A 2 6.20 -7.71 9.44
C GLY A 2 5.82 -7.35 8.01
N TRP A 3 4.87 -6.43 7.91
CA TRP A 3 4.32 -5.98 6.65
C TRP A 3 4.99 -4.70 6.15
N HIS A 4 5.19 -4.56 4.85
CA HIS A 4 5.73 -3.35 4.24
C HIS A 4 5.08 -3.05 2.90
N VAL A 5 5.13 -1.77 2.54
CA VAL A 5 4.61 -1.26 1.28
C VAL A 5 5.78 -0.93 0.37
N ARG A 6 5.76 -1.50 -0.84
CA ARG A 6 6.69 -1.14 -1.91
C ARG A 6 6.02 -0.12 -2.81
N TYR A 7 6.70 1.00 -3.06
CA TYR A 7 6.16 2.08 -3.86
C TYR A 7 7.25 2.78 -4.68
N ILE A 8 6.86 3.36 -5.82
CA ILE A 8 7.73 4.24 -6.61
C ILE A 8 7.55 5.66 -6.10
N ASP A 9 8.65 6.23 -5.61
CA ASP A 9 8.74 7.66 -5.38
C ASP A 9 8.98 8.36 -6.72
N ARG A 10 7.99 9.11 -7.22
CA ARG A 10 8.06 9.79 -8.52
C ARG A 10 9.08 10.92 -8.56
N ASP A 11 9.39 11.52 -7.41
CA ASP A 11 10.37 12.60 -7.31
C ASP A 11 11.79 12.03 -7.40
N LEU A 12 12.01 10.89 -6.73
CA LEU A 12 13.29 10.18 -6.74
C LEU A 12 13.44 9.25 -7.94
N LYS A 13 12.33 8.88 -8.62
CA LYS A 13 12.26 7.84 -9.66
C LYS A 13 12.83 6.50 -9.23
N HIS A 14 12.71 6.20 -7.94
CA HIS A 14 13.24 4.99 -7.33
C HIS A 14 12.13 4.27 -6.58
N GLU A 15 12.25 2.95 -6.59
CA GLU A 15 11.47 2.08 -5.73
C GLU A 15 11.96 2.22 -4.29
N MET A 16 10.99 2.34 -3.38
CA MET A 16 11.21 2.49 -1.96
C MET A 16 10.35 1.49 -1.19
N LEU A 17 10.77 1.22 0.04
CA LEU A 17 10.03 0.42 1.00
C LEU A 17 9.62 1.32 2.17
N SER A 18 8.38 1.14 2.62
CA SER A 18 7.93 1.77 3.87
C SER A 18 8.65 1.16 5.07
N ARG A 19 8.39 1.74 6.25
CA ARG A 19 8.65 1.04 7.51
C ARG A 19 7.86 -0.27 7.57
N GLU A 20 8.30 -1.15 8.48
CA GLU A 20 7.61 -2.38 8.84
C GLU A 20 6.37 -2.08 9.73
N TRP A 21 5.31 -2.83 9.49
CA TRP A 21 4.02 -2.79 10.18
C TRP A 21 3.71 -4.15 10.79
N GLU A 22 2.90 -4.18 11.86
CA GLU A 22 2.59 -5.44 12.54
C GLU A 22 1.51 -6.23 11.79
N THR A 23 0.62 -5.54 11.07
CA THR A 23 -0.53 -6.14 10.39
C THR A 23 -0.66 -5.76 8.92
N GLU A 24 -1.35 -6.61 8.15
CA GLU A 24 -1.69 -6.34 6.74
C GLU A 24 -2.53 -5.07 6.60
N GLU A 25 -3.49 -4.88 7.51
CA GLU A 25 -4.41 -3.75 7.50
C GLU A 25 -3.67 -2.42 7.67
N GLU A 26 -2.73 -2.33 8.61
CA GLU A 26 -1.89 -1.14 8.79
C GLU A 26 -1.04 -0.83 7.56
N ALA A 27 -0.51 -1.86 6.89
CA ALA A 27 0.25 -1.69 5.66
C ALA A 27 -0.64 -1.24 4.50
N LEU A 28 -1.88 -1.74 4.38
CA LEU A 28 -2.86 -1.30 3.40
C LEU A 28 -3.32 0.15 3.65
N GLU A 29 -3.57 0.52 4.91
CA GLU A 29 -3.87 1.90 5.31
C GLU A 29 -2.71 2.83 4.92
N HIS A 30 -1.48 2.40 5.17
CA HIS A 30 -0.30 3.19 4.80
C HIS A 30 -0.12 3.30 3.29
N ALA A 31 -0.32 2.21 2.55
CA ALA A 31 -0.30 2.22 1.10
C ALA A 31 -1.34 3.20 0.55
N TRP A 32 -2.52 3.27 1.17
CA TRP A 32 -3.54 4.21 0.78
C TRP A 32 -3.15 5.67 1.00
N ASP A 33 -2.61 5.97 2.17
CA ASP A 33 -2.12 7.31 2.51
C ASP A 33 -0.97 7.74 1.57
N LEU A 34 -0.05 6.83 1.23
CA LEU A 34 1.03 7.07 0.26
C LEU A 34 0.48 7.40 -1.14
N ALA A 35 -0.49 6.63 -1.61
CA ALA A 35 -1.11 6.84 -2.92
C ALA A 35 -1.87 8.17 -2.99
N ARG A 36 -2.70 8.47 -1.98
CA ARG A 36 -3.53 9.70 -2.00
C ARG A 36 -2.77 10.96 -1.68
N ARG A 37 -2.09 10.97 -0.54
CA ARG A 37 -1.58 12.21 0.06
C ARG A 37 -0.26 12.60 -0.57
N GLN A 38 0.52 11.60 -0.96
CA GLN A 38 1.88 11.77 -1.47
C GLN A 38 2.00 11.46 -2.96
N GLY A 39 0.93 10.98 -3.60
CA GLY A 39 0.91 10.67 -5.04
C GLY A 39 1.90 9.58 -5.44
N LYS A 40 2.28 8.71 -4.49
CA LYS A 40 3.24 7.62 -4.72
C LYS A 40 2.52 6.46 -5.40
N GLU A 41 3.24 5.73 -6.24
CA GLU A 41 2.68 4.60 -6.98
C GLU A 41 2.96 3.32 -6.22
N ILE A 42 1.91 2.65 -5.73
CA ILE A 42 2.05 1.42 -4.96
C ILE A 42 2.27 0.26 -5.93
N THR A 43 3.29 -0.54 -5.66
CA THR A 43 3.67 -1.67 -6.52
C THR A 43 3.44 -3.02 -5.83
N ALA A 44 3.54 -3.07 -4.50
CA ALA A 44 3.18 -4.25 -3.72
C ALA A 44 2.93 -3.89 -2.24
N VAL A 45 2.14 -4.73 -1.57
CA VAL A 45 2.13 -4.85 -0.11
C VAL A 45 2.58 -6.27 0.20
N GLU A 46 3.63 -6.41 0.99
CA GLU A 46 4.23 -7.70 1.30
C GLU A 46 4.23 -7.90 2.81
N GLY A 47 4.08 -9.16 3.23
CA GLY A 47 3.98 -9.57 4.61
C GLY A 47 5.07 -10.57 5.01
N PRO A 48 4.97 -11.12 6.23
CA PRO A 48 5.80 -12.24 6.66
C PRO A 48 5.78 -13.40 5.66
N ASP A 49 6.84 -14.21 5.67
CA ASP A 49 6.90 -15.48 4.93
C ASP A 49 6.61 -15.35 3.42
N ASP A 50 7.11 -14.27 2.82
CA ASP A 50 6.96 -13.95 1.39
C ASP A 50 5.50 -13.83 0.92
N VAL A 51 4.58 -13.52 1.84
CA VAL A 51 3.18 -13.21 1.50
C VAL A 51 3.15 -11.91 0.71
N ILE A 52 2.41 -11.90 -0.41
CA ILE A 52 2.18 -10.71 -1.23
C ILE A 52 0.68 -10.53 -1.37
N VAL A 53 0.18 -9.34 -1.01
CA VAL A 53 -1.23 -9.00 -1.21
C VAL A 53 -1.48 -8.85 -2.71
N PRO A 54 -2.48 -9.56 -3.27
CA PRO A 54 -2.85 -9.39 -4.67
C PRO A 54 -3.27 -7.95 -4.98
N MET A 55 -2.89 -7.44 -6.16
CA MET A 55 -3.18 -6.05 -6.53
C MET A 55 -4.69 -5.75 -6.55
N ASP A 56 -5.52 -6.70 -6.97
CA ASP A 56 -6.98 -6.58 -6.95
C ASP A 56 -7.55 -6.42 -5.54
N VAL A 57 -6.89 -7.00 -4.53
CA VAL A 57 -7.26 -6.82 -3.12
C VAL A 57 -6.87 -5.42 -2.64
N ILE A 58 -5.68 -4.94 -3.00
CA ILE A 58 -5.23 -3.57 -2.71
C ILE A 58 -6.19 -2.55 -3.33
N GLU A 59 -6.52 -2.71 -4.61
CA GLU A 59 -7.46 -1.86 -5.34
C GLU A 59 -8.85 -1.88 -4.70
N SER A 60 -9.38 -3.08 -4.39
CA SER A 60 -10.67 -3.22 -3.71
C SER A 60 -10.67 -2.57 -2.33
N TRP A 61 -9.55 -2.61 -1.61
CA TRP A 61 -9.41 -1.93 -0.33
C TRP A 61 -9.43 -0.40 -0.52
N PHE A 62 -8.72 0.12 -1.53
CA PHE A 62 -8.68 1.55 -1.86
C PHE A 62 -10.05 2.07 -2.28
N GLU A 63 -10.83 1.28 -3.01
CA GLU A 63 -12.20 1.61 -3.38
C GLU A 63 -13.10 1.75 -2.15
N LYS A 64 -13.03 0.79 -1.21
CA LYS A 64 -13.80 0.80 0.04
C LYS A 64 -13.45 1.96 0.98
N HIS A 65 -12.22 2.46 0.92
CA HIS A 65 -11.73 3.55 1.77
C HIS A 65 -11.56 4.87 1.01
N GLY A 66 -12.02 4.92 -0.24
CA GLY A 66 -12.10 6.11 -1.08
C GLY A 66 -13.40 6.89 -0.90
N PRO A 67 -13.48 8.11 -1.44
CA PRO A 67 -14.64 8.99 -1.26
C PRO A 67 -15.88 8.53 -2.06
N GLY A 68 -15.86 7.33 -2.64
CA GLY A 68 -16.95 6.73 -3.42
C GLY A 68 -17.58 5.49 -2.80
N ALA A 69 -17.15 5.04 -1.61
CA ALA A 69 -17.70 3.83 -0.97
C ALA A 69 -19.10 4.01 -0.35
N ALA A 70 -19.69 5.21 -0.47
CA ALA A 70 -21.09 5.47 -0.15
C ALA A 70 -21.75 6.18 -1.35
N SER A 71 -22.46 5.41 -2.17
CA SER A 71 -23.53 5.88 -3.06
C SER A 71 -24.75 5.01 -2.84
#